data_AF-A0A660TWX2-F1
#
_entry.id   AF-A0A660TWX2-F1
#
_cell.length_a   1.000
_cell.length_b   1.000
_cell.length_c   1.000
_cell.angle_alpha   90.00
_cell.angle_beta   90.00
_cell.angle_gamma   90.00
#
_symmetry.space_group_name_H-M   'P 1'
#
loop_
_entity.id
_entity.type
_entity.pdbx_description
1 polymer ?
#
loop_
_entity_poly.entity_id
_entity_poly.type
_entity_poly.pdbx_seq_one_letter_code
_entity_poly.pdbx_strand_id
1 'polypeptide(L)'
;MKKIALFAFNGDPMCFIHVLINAMELKENGNDVALVIEGSATKLVKLLTGGSGLEDFKKNNPKMFELITVNLKKVRDAGIISCVCQACASQMGALEDVKKADLPLCAELKGHPSMSRYIEDGFDIISF
;
A
#
# COMPACT_ATOMS: atom_id res chain seq x y z
N MET A 1 5.59 -2.73 22.53
CA MET A 1 5.25 -1.90 21.36
C MET A 1 6.49 -1.76 20.50
N LYS A 2 6.41 -2.13 19.22
CA LYS A 2 7.46 -1.91 18.22
C LYS A 2 6.99 -0.92 17.16
N LYS A 3 7.94 -0.34 16.43
CA LYS A 3 7.70 0.38 15.18
C LYS A 3 8.03 -0.55 14.02
N ILE A 4 7.09 -0.78 13.11
CA ILE A 4 7.25 -1.74 12.01
C ILE A 4 6.83 -1.09 10.70
N ALA A 5 7.75 -1.05 9.73
CA ALA A 5 7.51 -0.54 8.40
C ALA A 5 7.40 -1.71 7.41
N LEU A 6 6.21 -1.88 6.82
CA LEU A 6 5.93 -2.92 5.84
C LEU A 6 6.05 -2.31 4.45
N PHE A 7 7.01 -2.78 3.67
CA PHE A 7 7.20 -2.36 2.28
C PHE A 7 6.57 -3.38 1.34
N ALA A 8 5.44 -3.02 0.74
CA ALA A 8 4.76 -3.84 -0.26
C ALA A 8 5.23 -3.46 -1.66
N PHE A 9 6.10 -4.26 -2.28
CA PHE A 9 6.55 -4.04 -3.66
C PHE A 9 5.73 -4.84 -4.68
N ASN A 10 5.31 -6.04 -4.28
CA ASN A 10 4.67 -6.99 -5.18
C ASN A 10 3.18 -6.68 -5.39
N GLY A 11 2.81 -6.41 -6.64
CA GLY A 11 1.45 -6.14 -7.08
C GLY A 11 0.70 -7.37 -7.56
N ASP A 12 1.20 -8.57 -7.28
CA ASP A 12 0.37 -9.76 -7.29
C ASP A 12 -0.74 -9.63 -6.22
N PRO A 13 -2.03 -9.78 -6.58
CA PRO A 13 -3.15 -9.65 -5.66
C PRO A 13 -3.04 -10.53 -4.41
N MET A 14 -2.56 -11.77 -4.55
CA MET A 14 -2.38 -12.70 -3.44
C MET A 14 -1.25 -12.25 -2.50
N CYS A 15 -0.15 -11.71 -3.03
CA CYS A 15 0.90 -11.17 -2.18
C CYS A 15 0.42 -9.92 -1.43
N PHE A 16 -0.23 -9.00 -2.15
CA PHE A 16 -0.65 -7.72 -1.58
C PHE A 16 -1.68 -7.87 -0.46
N ILE A 17 -2.65 -8.77 -0.61
CA ILE A 17 -3.65 -9.02 0.44
C ILE A 17 -3.02 -9.46 1.77
N HIS A 18 -1.95 -10.26 1.72
CA HIS A 18 -1.26 -10.69 2.94
C HIS A 18 -0.57 -9.52 3.63
N VAL A 19 0.00 -8.56 2.89
CA VAL A 19 0.59 -7.36 3.52
C VAL A 19 -0.49 -6.54 4.22
N LEU A 20 -1.67 -6.37 3.61
CA LEU A 20 -2.77 -5.62 4.21
C LEU A 20 -3.29 -6.28 5.50
N ILE A 21 -3.44 -7.61 5.49
CA ILE A 21 -3.90 -8.36 6.66
C ILE A 21 -2.87 -8.29 7.80
N ASN A 22 -1.58 -8.49 7.49
CA ASN A 22 -0.52 -8.39 8.50
C ASN A 22 -0.35 -6.96 9.03
N ALA A 23 -0.51 -5.94 8.19
CA ALA A 23 -0.46 -4.54 8.63
C ALA A 23 -1.54 -4.24 9.67
N MET A 24 -2.78 -4.69 9.43
CA MET A 24 -3.88 -4.52 10.36
C MET A 24 -3.67 -5.31 11.66
N GLU A 25 -3.25 -6.57 11.56
CA GLU A 25 -3.00 -7.41 12.74
C GLU A 25 -1.91 -6.82 13.65
N LEU A 26 -0.80 -6.34 13.07
CA LEU A 26 0.25 -5.64 13.81
C LEU A 26 -0.27 -4.38 14.52
N LYS A 27 -1.16 -3.62 13.85
CA LYS A 27 -1.77 -2.41 14.38
C LYS A 27 -2.75 -2.72 15.52
N GLU A 28 -3.58 -3.74 15.35
CA GLU A 28 -4.54 -4.23 16.36
C GLU A 28 -3.82 -4.78 17.61
N ASN A 29 -2.63 -5.37 17.42
CA ASN A 29 -1.72 -5.78 18.49
C ASN A 29 -0.97 -4.61 19.15
N GLY A 30 -1.30 -3.36 18.80
CA GLY A 30 -0.80 -2.15 19.43
C GLY A 30 0.54 -1.64 18.90
N ASN A 31 1.09 -2.21 17.82
CA ASN A 31 2.32 -1.69 17.23
C ASN A 31 2.08 -0.37 16.47
N ASP A 32 3.15 0.41 16.34
CA ASP A 32 3.19 1.56 15.45
C ASP A 32 3.57 1.06 14.05
N VAL A 33 2.64 1.15 13.11
CA VAL A 33 2.74 0.49 11.80
C VAL A 33 2.77 1.54 10.70
N ALA A 34 3.78 1.46 9.84
CA ALA A 34 3.88 2.23 8.62
C ALA A 34 3.79 1.29 7.41
N LEU A 35 2.67 1.33 6.68
CA LEU A 35 2.54 0.64 5.41
C LEU A 35 3.04 1.55 4.28
N VAL A 36 4.08 1.08 3.58
CA VAL A 36 4.65 1.72 2.39
C VAL A 36 4.27 0.89 1.16
N ILE A 37 3.50 1.49 0.25
CA ILE A 37 3.06 0.86 -1.00
C ILE A 37 3.98 1.34 -2.12
N GLU A 38 4.78 0.44 -2.67
CA GLU A 38 5.76 0.75 -3.70
C GLU A 38 5.78 -0.32 -4.81
N GLY A 39 6.63 -0.15 -5.83
CA GLY A 39 6.78 -1.08 -6.93
C GLY A 39 5.48 -1.28 -7.68
N SER A 40 5.25 -2.53 -8.08
CA SER A 40 4.04 -2.90 -8.81
C SER A 40 2.78 -2.93 -7.94
N ALA A 41 2.90 -2.92 -6.60
CA ALA A 41 1.76 -2.87 -5.68
C ALA A 41 0.98 -1.56 -5.79
N THR A 42 1.65 -0.45 -6.16
CA THR A 42 1.00 0.87 -6.35
C THR A 42 -0.18 0.82 -7.32
N LYS A 43 -0.17 -0.08 -8.31
CA LYS A 43 -1.29 -0.25 -9.27
C LYS A 43 -2.60 -0.68 -8.61
N LEU A 44 -2.55 -1.28 -7.41
CA LEU A 44 -3.72 -1.77 -6.69
C LEU A 44 -4.44 -0.64 -5.93
N VAL A 45 -3.84 0.55 -5.81
CA VAL A 45 -4.51 1.72 -5.19
C VAL A 45 -5.80 2.10 -5.92
N LYS A 46 -5.88 1.86 -7.24
CA LYS A 46 -7.08 2.11 -8.06
C LYS A 46 -8.34 1.39 -7.60
N LEU A 47 -8.20 0.35 -6.77
CA LEU A 47 -9.32 -0.35 -6.12
C LEU A 47 -10.09 0.57 -5.16
N LEU A 48 -9.47 1.65 -4.66
CA LEU A 48 -10.14 2.65 -3.82
C LEU A 48 -10.98 3.66 -4.61
N THR A 49 -10.64 3.88 -5.89
CA THR A 49 -11.15 5.02 -6.68
C THR A 49 -12.02 4.61 -7.87
N GLY A 50 -12.05 3.32 -8.21
CA GLY A 50 -12.68 2.82 -9.43
C GLY A 50 -11.86 3.13 -10.69
N GLY A 51 -10.52 3.19 -10.60
CA GLY A 51 -9.64 3.52 -11.72
C GLY A 51 -9.68 2.51 -12.87
N SER A 52 -8.95 2.79 -13.95
CA SER A 52 -9.05 2.04 -15.21
C SER A 52 -8.63 0.56 -15.11
N GLY A 53 -9.21 -0.29 -15.97
CA GLY A 53 -8.89 -1.72 -16.05
C GLY A 53 -9.35 -2.55 -14.84
N LEU A 54 -10.22 -1.99 -13.98
CA LEU A 54 -10.72 -2.64 -12.78
C LEU A 54 -11.88 -3.61 -13.07
N GLU A 55 -12.69 -3.33 -14.08
CA GLU A 55 -13.82 -4.19 -14.47
C GLU A 55 -13.38 -5.58 -14.92
N ASP A 56 -12.33 -5.68 -15.75
CA ASP A 56 -11.77 -6.96 -16.16
C ASP A 56 -11.18 -7.73 -14.97
N PHE A 57 -10.47 -7.03 -14.07
CA PHE A 57 -9.93 -7.66 -12.86
C PHE A 57 -11.05 -8.20 -11.96
N LYS A 58 -12.11 -7.41 -11.73
CA LYS A 58 -13.28 -7.79 -10.94
C LYS A 58 -14.04 -8.95 -11.56
N LYS A 59 -14.24 -8.95 -12.87
CA LYS A 59 -14.92 -10.04 -13.59
C LYS A 59 -14.16 -11.36 -13.47
N ASN A 60 -12.85 -11.33 -13.61
CA ASN A 60 -12.01 -12.53 -13.57
C ASN A 60 -11.66 -12.96 -12.14
N ASN A 61 -11.70 -12.06 -11.16
CA ASN A 61 -11.26 -12.30 -9.78
C ASN A 61 -12.20 -11.66 -8.74
N PRO A 62 -13.52 -11.97 -8.73
CA PRO A 62 -14.50 -11.22 -7.94
C PRO A 62 -14.22 -11.26 -6.43
N LYS A 63 -13.84 -12.42 -5.89
CA LYS A 63 -13.50 -12.56 -4.47
C LYS A 63 -12.21 -11.82 -4.09
N MET A 64 -11.19 -11.89 -4.94
CA MET A 64 -9.92 -11.20 -4.68
C MET A 64 -10.09 -9.68 -4.74
N PHE A 65 -10.89 -9.21 -5.71
CA PHE A 65 -11.31 -7.83 -5.81
C PHE A 65 -11.95 -7.35 -4.51
N GLU A 66 -12.94 -8.08 -4.00
CA GLU A 66 -13.63 -7.74 -2.76
C GLU A 66 -12.66 -7.72 -1.56
N LEU A 67 -11.86 -8.79 -1.39
CA LEU A 67 -10.94 -8.93 -0.27
C LEU A 67 -9.90 -7.80 -0.22
N ILE A 68 -9.26 -7.48 -1.35
CA ILE A 68 -8.28 -6.39 -1.39
C ILE A 68 -8.97 -5.05 -1.17
N THR A 69 -10.12 -4.82 -1.82
CA THR A 69 -10.83 -3.53 -1.67
C THR A 69 -11.23 -3.28 -0.21
N VAL A 70 -11.75 -4.29 0.48
CA VAL A 70 -12.15 -4.18 1.89
C VAL A 70 -10.93 -3.94 2.78
N ASN A 71 -9.87 -4.73 2.63
CA ASN A 71 -8.69 -4.58 3.50
C ASN A 71 -7.88 -3.32 3.21
N LEU A 72 -7.84 -2.88 1.95
CA LEU A 72 -7.17 -1.64 1.56
C LEU A 72 -7.90 -0.41 2.14
N LYS A 73 -9.24 -0.44 2.18
CA LYS A 73 -10.03 0.57 2.90
C LYS A 73 -9.75 0.55 4.40
N LYS A 74 -9.68 -0.63 5.03
CA LYS A 74 -9.35 -0.74 6.46
C LYS A 74 -8.00 -0.11 6.81
N VAL A 75 -6.93 -0.43 6.09
CA VAL A 75 -5.61 0.16 6.37
C VAL A 75 -5.56 1.66 6.09
N ARG A 76 -6.31 2.14 5.09
CA ARG A 76 -6.45 3.58 4.82
C ARG A 76 -7.18 4.27 5.98
N ASP A 77 -8.34 3.76 6.36
CA ASP A 77 -9.19 4.36 7.39
C ASP A 77 -8.52 4.27 8.79
N ALA A 78 -7.66 3.28 9.00
CA ALA A 78 -6.79 3.18 10.18
C ALA A 78 -5.62 4.18 10.19
N GLY A 79 -5.40 4.91 9.09
CA GLY A 79 -4.34 5.92 8.98
C GLY A 79 -2.92 5.37 8.96
N ILE A 80 -2.73 4.07 8.64
CA ILE A 80 -1.41 3.42 8.67
C ILE A 80 -0.72 3.36 7.31
N ILE A 81 -1.37 3.79 6.22
CA ILE A 81 -0.68 4.02 4.94
C ILE A 81 0.20 5.25 5.11
N SER A 82 1.46 5.02 5.44
CA SER A 82 2.44 6.09 5.64
C SER A 82 2.89 6.69 4.32
N CYS A 83 2.90 5.88 3.25
CA CYS A 83 3.46 6.29 1.98
C CYS A 83 2.97 5.45 0.81
N VAL A 84 2.67 6.10 -0.32
CA VAL A 84 2.64 5.50 -1.65
C VAL A 84 3.77 6.12 -2.48
N CYS A 85 4.60 5.28 -3.09
CA CYS A 85 5.73 5.75 -3.89
C CYS A 85 5.26 6.52 -5.13
N GLN A 86 5.67 7.78 -5.26
CA GLN A 86 5.28 8.65 -6.37
C GLN A 86 5.82 8.15 -7.73
N ALA A 87 7.11 7.78 -7.79
CA ALA A 87 7.71 7.30 -9.03
C ALA A 87 7.06 5.99 -9.51
N CYS A 88 6.86 5.03 -8.60
CA CYS A 88 6.20 3.77 -8.94
C CYS A 88 4.73 3.96 -9.32
N ALA A 89 3.97 4.79 -8.58
CA ALA A 89 2.58 5.07 -8.93
C ALA A 89 2.46 5.73 -10.31
N SER A 90 3.40 6.62 -10.67
CA SER A 90 3.47 7.22 -12.01
C SER A 90 3.73 6.15 -13.06
N GLN A 91 4.74 5.30 -12.85
CA GLN A 91 5.12 4.24 -13.79
C GLN A 91 4.02 3.19 -13.97
N MET A 92 3.26 2.90 -12.91
CA MET A 92 2.15 1.94 -12.92
C MET A 92 0.81 2.55 -13.36
N GLY A 93 0.78 3.83 -13.72
CA GLY A 93 -0.44 4.53 -14.15
C GLY A 93 -1.48 4.73 -13.05
N ALA A 94 -1.04 4.74 -11.78
CA ALA A 94 -1.89 4.86 -10.60
C ALA A 94 -1.77 6.22 -9.88
N LEU A 95 -0.90 7.14 -10.33
CA LEU A 95 -0.65 8.41 -9.63
C LEU A 95 -1.94 9.21 -9.36
N GLU A 96 -2.83 9.33 -10.34
CA GLU A 96 -4.10 10.05 -10.18
C GLU A 96 -5.07 9.32 -9.24
N ASP A 97 -5.02 7.98 -9.21
CA ASP A 97 -5.80 7.19 -8.23
C ASP A 97 -5.31 7.45 -6.81
N VAL A 98 -3.99 7.55 -6.60
CA VAL A 98 -3.41 7.86 -5.28
C VAL A 98 -3.87 9.25 -4.81
N LYS A 99 -3.81 10.26 -5.69
CA LYS A 99 -4.30 11.62 -5.38
C LYS A 99 -5.80 11.65 -5.10
N LYS A 100 -6.61 10.98 -5.92
CA LYS A 100 -8.07 10.89 -5.76
C LYS A 100 -8.47 10.15 -4.48
N ALA A 101 -7.65 9.20 -4.04
CA ALA A 101 -7.83 8.48 -2.78
C ALA A 101 -7.33 9.27 -1.55
N ASP A 102 -6.75 10.46 -1.74
CA ASP A 102 -6.15 11.31 -0.70
C ASP A 102 -5.11 10.56 0.14
N LEU A 103 -4.27 9.76 -0.53
CA LEU A 103 -3.21 8.98 0.12
C LEU A 103 -1.87 9.75 0.12
N PRO A 104 -1.04 9.59 1.17
CA PRO A 104 0.29 10.20 1.21
C PRO A 104 1.16 9.73 0.05
N LEU A 105 1.75 10.68 -0.68
CA LEU A 105 2.76 10.43 -1.70
C LEU A 105 4.14 10.77 -1.16
N CYS A 106 5.10 9.86 -1.31
CA CYS A 106 6.51 10.17 -1.02
C CYS A 106 7.40 10.07 -2.25
N ALA A 107 8.44 10.89 -2.22
CA ALA A 107 9.33 11.14 -3.34
C ALA A 107 10.75 11.50 -2.88
N GLU A 108 11.22 10.95 -1.75
CA GLU A 108 12.46 11.39 -1.08
C GLU A 108 13.74 11.13 -1.88
N LEU A 109 13.94 9.91 -2.37
CA LEU A 109 15.11 9.54 -3.18
C LEU A 109 14.98 10.16 -4.58
N LYS A 110 15.17 9.38 -5.65
CA LYS A 110 14.86 9.81 -7.02
C LYS A 110 13.36 9.68 -7.31
N GLY A 111 12.50 10.17 -6.40
CA GLY A 111 11.05 9.97 -6.45
C GLY A 111 10.53 8.70 -5.76
N HIS A 112 11.39 8.01 -4.99
CA HIS A 112 11.08 6.78 -4.27
C HIS A 112 11.18 6.98 -2.74
N PRO A 113 10.37 6.29 -1.93
CA PRO A 113 10.50 6.17 -0.48
C PRO A 113 11.91 5.79 -0.02
N SER A 114 12.36 6.44 1.05
CA SER A 114 13.65 6.12 1.69
C SER A 114 13.45 5.13 2.82
N MET A 115 13.94 3.89 2.67
CA MET A 115 14.02 2.94 3.78
C MET A 115 14.88 3.46 4.94
N SER A 116 15.96 4.20 4.64
CA SER A 116 16.82 4.80 5.66
C SER A 116 16.06 5.75 6.58
N ARG A 117 15.09 6.53 6.06
CA ARG A 117 14.23 7.38 6.89
C ARG A 117 13.48 6.56 7.93
N TYR A 118 12.85 5.46 7.53
CA TYR A 118 12.12 4.59 8.46
C TYR A 118 13.07 3.95 9.49
N ILE A 119 14.25 3.51 9.09
CA ILE A 119 15.26 2.95 10.01
C ILE A 119 15.69 4.00 11.05
N GLU A 120 15.99 5.23 10.61
CA GLU A 120 16.38 6.35 11.48
C GLU A 120 15.24 6.75 12.43
N ASP A 121 13.98 6.65 11.99
CA ASP A 121 12.78 6.86 12.80
C ASP A 121 12.50 5.69 13.79
N GLY A 122 13.33 4.65 13.77
CA GLY A 122 13.31 3.51 14.68
C GLY A 122 12.42 2.34 14.25
N PHE A 123 12.05 2.25 12.97
CA PHE A 123 11.24 1.16 12.44
C PHE A 123 12.09 -0.07 12.08
N ASP A 124 11.60 -1.24 12.48
CA ASP A 124 12.01 -2.51 11.88
C ASP A 124 11.37 -2.63 10.48
N ILE A 125 12.15 -2.94 9.45
CA ILE A 125 11.64 -3.09 8.08
C ILE A 125 11.30 -4.56 7.79
N ILE A 126 10.13 -4.78 7.19
CA ILE A 126 9.73 -6.04 6.58
C ILE A 126 9.30 -5.76 5.14
N SER A 127 9.91 -6.43 4.16
CA SER A 127 9.62 -6.23 2.73
C SER A 127 8.92 -7.44 2.11
N PHE A 128 8.01 -7.20 1.17
CA PHE A 128 7.17 -8.21 0.50
C PHE A 128 7.10 -8.01 -1.01
#